data_AF-A0A2N5A3Q0-F1
#
_entry.id   AF-A0A2N5A3Q0-F1
#
_cell.length_a   1.000
_cell.length_b   1.000
_cell.length_c   1.000
_cell.angle_alpha   90.00
_cell.angle_beta   90.00
_cell.angle_gamma   90.00
#
_symmetry.space_group_name_H-M   'P 1'
#
loop_
_entity.id
_entity.type
_entity.pdbx_description
1 polymer ?
#
loop_
_entity_poly.entity_id
_entity_poly.type
_entity_poly.pdbx_seq_one_letter_code
_entity_poly.pdbx_strand_id
1 'polypeptide(L)'
;SSALHLAEMGYDVVVLEGARIGFGASGRNGGQLVNSYSRDIDVIEKNYGPDAAKMLGSMMFEGGDIIRERIQRYQIQCDYRPGGLFVAMNHKQLETLEEQKANWERYGNTQLELLDREAIRREVDSDRYVGALLDHSGGHIHPLNLAIGEADAIRLNGGRVYEQSPVTRIQHSSPAVVSTARGQV
;
A
#
# COMPACT_ATOMS: atom_id res chain seq x y z
N SER A 1 -6.26 3.00 7.76
CA SER A 1 -5.09 2.51 8.54
C SER A 1 -4.92 3.15 9.93
N SER A 2 -4.69 4.46 10.09
CA SER A 2 -4.31 5.05 11.41
C SER A 2 -5.38 4.86 12.49
N ALA A 3 -6.64 5.12 12.17
CA ALA A 3 -7.76 4.92 13.08
C ALA A 3 -7.92 3.45 13.51
N LEU A 4 -7.63 2.50 12.61
CA LEU A 4 -7.67 1.07 12.92
C LEU A 4 -6.58 0.71 13.93
N HIS A 5 -5.36 1.19 13.71
CA HIS A 5 -4.26 0.94 14.62
C HIS A 5 -4.51 1.51 16.02
N LEU A 6 -5.05 2.73 16.12
CA LEU A 6 -5.43 3.33 17.40
C LEU A 6 -6.56 2.55 18.09
N ALA A 7 -7.55 2.08 17.34
CA ALA A 7 -8.63 1.26 17.89
C ALA A 7 -8.11 -0.10 18.40
N GLU A 8 -7.19 -0.75 17.68
CA GLU A 8 -6.52 -1.98 18.13
C GLU A 8 -5.74 -1.79 19.44
N MET A 9 -5.21 -0.59 19.68
CA MET A 9 -4.54 -0.22 20.93
C MET A 9 -5.52 0.15 22.07
N GLY A 10 -6.83 0.14 21.82
CA GLY A 10 -7.86 0.43 22.82
C GLY A 10 -8.11 1.93 23.05
N TYR A 11 -7.64 2.81 22.17
CA TYR A 11 -7.99 4.23 22.24
C TYR A 11 -9.45 4.46 21.86
N ASP A 12 -10.06 5.53 22.40
CA ASP A 12 -11.36 5.97 21.94
C ASP A 12 -11.24 6.73 20.60
N VAL A 13 -11.72 6.12 19.51
CA VAL A 13 -11.48 6.61 18.14
C VAL A 13 -12.79 6.97 17.45
N VAL A 14 -12.81 8.16 16.83
CA VAL A 14 -13.87 8.60 15.92
C VAL A 14 -13.26 9.03 14.58
N VAL A 15 -13.84 8.54 13.48
CA VAL A 15 -13.51 8.95 12.10
C VAL A 15 -14.69 9.73 11.53
N LEU A 16 -14.42 10.94 11.04
CA LEU A 16 -15.38 11.77 10.32
C LEU A 16 -14.99 11.79 8.83
N GLU A 17 -15.85 11.23 7.97
CA GLU A 17 -15.68 11.21 6.51
C GLU A 17 -16.70 12.15 5.86
N GLY A 18 -16.23 13.08 5.03
CA GLY A 18 -17.08 14.07 4.38
C GLY A 18 -18.04 13.49 3.35
N ALA A 19 -17.67 12.38 2.71
CA ALA A 19 -18.45 11.66 1.73
C ALA A 19 -18.75 10.22 2.20
N ARG A 20 -18.34 9.21 1.42
CA ARG A 20 -18.35 7.80 1.82
C ARG A 20 -16.92 7.29 1.88
N ILE A 21 -16.66 6.26 2.69
CA ILE A 21 -15.37 5.60 2.78
C ILE A 21 -14.93 5.15 1.38
N GLY A 22 -13.70 5.50 1.04
CA GLY A 22 -13.13 5.21 -0.28
C GLY A 22 -13.57 6.17 -1.39
N PHE A 23 -14.38 7.20 -1.12
CA PHE A 23 -14.76 8.20 -2.14
C PHE A 23 -13.56 8.94 -2.72
N GLY A 24 -12.52 9.16 -1.91
CA GLY A 24 -11.26 9.80 -2.31
C GLY A 24 -10.37 8.93 -3.22
N ALA A 25 -9.08 9.29 -3.29
CA ALA A 25 -8.09 8.56 -4.08
C ALA A 25 -7.92 7.09 -3.62
N SER A 26 -8.08 6.83 -2.32
CA SER A 26 -7.86 5.51 -1.72
C SER A 26 -8.79 4.42 -2.25
N GLY A 27 -10.01 4.74 -2.69
CA GLY A 27 -10.93 3.75 -3.29
C GLY A 27 -10.92 3.72 -4.81
N ARG A 28 -10.15 4.61 -5.47
CA ARG A 28 -10.16 4.81 -6.94
C ARG A 28 -8.80 4.61 -7.62
N ASN A 29 -7.77 4.21 -6.87
CA ASN A 29 -6.46 3.89 -7.45
C ASN A 29 -6.50 2.54 -8.18
N GLY A 30 -5.39 2.18 -8.83
CA GLY A 30 -5.27 0.94 -9.62
C GLY A 30 -5.04 -0.34 -8.80
N GLY A 31 -5.09 -0.28 -7.46
CA GLY A 31 -5.02 -1.45 -6.61
C GLY A 31 -3.65 -2.11 -6.49
N GLN A 32 -2.60 -1.54 -7.07
CA GLN A 32 -1.26 -2.14 -7.04
C GLN A 32 -0.61 -2.02 -5.67
N LEU A 33 -0.18 -3.16 -5.11
CA LEU A 33 0.72 -3.26 -3.98
C LEU A 33 2.13 -3.49 -4.54
N VAL A 34 2.86 -2.38 -4.69
CA VAL A 34 4.22 -2.39 -5.24
C VAL A 34 5.18 -1.90 -4.17
N ASN A 35 6.22 -2.69 -3.92
CA ASN A 35 7.26 -2.34 -2.97
C ASN A 35 8.25 -1.39 -3.65
N SER A 36 8.07 -0.08 -3.45
CA SER A 36 9.06 0.92 -3.83
C SER A 36 8.72 2.27 -3.21
N TYR A 37 9.66 3.21 -3.33
CA TYR A 37 9.40 4.62 -3.17
C TYR A 37 9.20 5.26 -4.55
N SER A 38 8.69 6.50 -4.58
CA SER A 38 8.62 7.27 -5.84
C SER A 38 10.00 7.59 -6.43
N ARG A 39 11.06 7.44 -5.64
CA ARG A 39 12.47 7.55 -6.03
C ARG A 39 13.21 6.32 -5.54
N ASP A 40 14.07 5.77 -6.39
CA ASP A 40 14.90 4.62 -6.04
C ASP A 40 15.78 4.93 -4.83
N ILE A 41 16.06 3.91 -4.02
CA ILE A 41 16.86 4.10 -2.80
C ILE A 41 18.24 4.64 -3.12
N ASP A 42 18.80 4.30 -4.27
CA ASP A 42 20.09 4.78 -4.75
C ASP A 42 20.11 6.32 -4.85
N VAL A 43 18.99 6.92 -5.26
CA VAL A 43 18.79 8.37 -5.31
C VAL A 43 18.68 8.94 -3.90
N ILE A 44 18.02 8.22 -2.99
CA ILE A 44 17.92 8.61 -1.58
C ILE A 44 19.29 8.55 -0.92
N GLU A 45 20.06 7.48 -1.10
CA GLU A 45 21.42 7.28 -0.58
C GLU A 45 22.34 8.39 -1.08
N LYS A 46 22.29 8.70 -2.37
CA LYS A 46 23.09 9.77 -2.97
C LYS A 46 22.82 11.16 -2.37
N ASN A 47 21.55 11.47 -2.06
CA ASN A 47 21.16 12.81 -1.61
C ASN A 47 21.12 12.97 -0.09
N TYR A 48 20.87 11.89 0.66
CA TYR A 48 20.60 11.92 2.09
C TYR A 48 21.51 10.97 2.91
N GLY A 49 22.39 10.22 2.24
CA GLY A 49 23.37 9.36 2.87
C GLY A 49 22.87 7.93 3.17
N PRO A 50 23.80 7.04 3.53
CA PRO A 50 23.53 5.60 3.71
C PRO A 50 22.60 5.28 4.88
N ASP A 51 22.62 6.07 5.95
CA ASP A 51 21.76 5.82 7.11
C ASP A 51 20.28 6.07 6.79
N ALA A 52 19.99 7.16 6.07
CA ALA A 52 18.63 7.46 5.59
C ALA A 52 18.14 6.41 4.60
N ALA A 53 19.01 5.99 3.68
CA ALA A 53 18.73 4.94 2.72
C ALA A 53 18.45 3.59 3.39
N LYS A 54 19.23 3.22 4.42
CA LYS A 54 19.03 1.98 5.17
C LYS A 54 17.71 1.99 5.94
N MET A 55 17.41 3.09 6.63
CA MET A 55 16.16 3.24 7.39
C MET A 55 14.94 3.15 6.46
N LEU A 56 14.94 3.91 5.37
CA LEU A 56 13.85 3.89 4.38
C LEU A 56 13.78 2.53 3.68
N GLY A 57 14.92 1.93 3.31
CA GLY A 57 14.97 0.59 2.73
C GLY A 57 14.31 -0.47 3.60
N SER A 58 14.55 -0.44 4.91
CA SER A 58 13.89 -1.39 5.82
C SER A 58 12.38 -1.21 5.94
N MET A 59 11.84 -0.01 5.71
CA MET A 59 10.41 0.27 5.78
C MET A 59 9.67 0.06 4.45
N MET A 60 10.40 -0.12 3.35
CA MET A 60 9.81 -0.23 2.00
C MET A 60 8.82 -1.40 1.89
N PHE A 61 9.09 -2.51 2.57
CA PHE A 61 8.29 -3.75 2.49
C PHE A 61 7.19 -3.83 3.55
N GLU A 62 7.33 -3.07 4.64
CA GLU A 62 6.45 -3.14 5.81
C GLU A 62 4.99 -2.78 5.45
N GLY A 63 4.79 -1.84 4.52
CA GLY A 63 3.46 -1.45 4.08
C GLY A 63 2.67 -2.59 3.45
N GLY A 64 3.32 -3.41 2.61
CA GLY A 64 2.71 -4.58 1.99
C GLY A 64 2.35 -5.65 3.03
N ASP A 65 3.25 -5.88 3.99
CA ASP A 65 3.02 -6.84 5.08
C ASP A 65 1.85 -6.43 5.97
N ILE A 66 1.76 -5.15 6.37
CA ILE A 66 0.64 -4.63 7.16
C ILE A 66 -0.69 -4.84 6.42
N ILE A 67 -0.73 -4.59 5.11
CA ILE A 67 -1.95 -4.77 4.32
C ILE A 67 -2.36 -6.25 4.28
N ARG A 68 -1.42 -7.16 3.98
CA ARG A 68 -1.66 -8.61 3.98
C ARG A 68 -2.16 -9.10 5.34
N GLU A 69 -1.47 -8.68 6.39
CA GLU A 69 -1.79 -9.01 7.79
C GLU A 69 -3.23 -8.59 8.12
N ARG A 70 -3.63 -7.36 7.78
CA ARG A 70 -5.00 -6.88 8.01
C ARG A 70 -6.04 -7.62 7.18
N ILE A 71 -5.75 -7.89 5.91
CA ILE A 71 -6.65 -8.67 5.05
C ILE A 71 -6.93 -10.03 5.70
N GLN A 72 -5.90 -10.69 6.22
CA GLN A 72 -6.04 -11.96 6.91
C GLN A 72 -6.74 -11.81 8.27
N ARG A 73 -6.31 -10.89 9.13
CA ARG A 73 -6.87 -10.69 10.48
C ARG A 73 -8.36 -10.38 10.45
N TYR A 74 -8.77 -9.48 9.56
CA TYR A 74 -10.14 -8.98 9.47
C TYR A 74 -10.97 -9.63 8.36
N GLN A 75 -10.41 -10.63 7.67
CA GLN A 75 -11.08 -11.36 6.58
C GLN A 75 -11.63 -10.42 5.49
N ILE A 76 -10.86 -9.38 5.14
CA ILE A 76 -11.31 -8.34 4.22
C ILE A 76 -11.41 -8.90 2.80
N GLN A 77 -12.62 -8.89 2.25
CA GLN A 77 -12.91 -9.38 0.89
C GLN A 77 -12.53 -8.33 -0.17
N CYS A 78 -11.23 -8.15 -0.40
CA CYS A 78 -10.68 -7.19 -1.35
C CYS A 78 -9.97 -7.83 -2.55
N ASP A 79 -10.33 -9.06 -2.91
CA ASP A 79 -9.79 -9.77 -4.09
C ASP A 79 -8.26 -9.74 -4.16
N TYR A 80 -7.60 -9.92 -3.01
CA TYR A 80 -6.15 -9.89 -2.96
C TYR A 80 -5.54 -10.98 -3.86
N ARG A 81 -4.63 -10.55 -4.73
CA ARG A 81 -3.81 -11.40 -5.57
C ARG A 81 -2.34 -11.11 -5.27
N PRO A 82 -1.56 -12.09 -4.79
CA PRO A 82 -0.13 -11.90 -4.60
C PRO A 82 0.58 -11.81 -5.96
N GLY A 83 1.76 -11.20 -5.96
CA GLY A 83 2.58 -11.05 -7.15
C GLY A 83 2.39 -9.72 -7.87
N GLY A 84 3.50 -9.13 -8.32
CA GLY A 84 3.54 -7.98 -9.22
C GLY A 84 4.56 -8.22 -10.33
N LEU A 85 4.21 -7.89 -11.58
CA LEU A 85 5.11 -8.06 -12.72
C LEU A 85 5.59 -6.71 -13.25
N PHE A 86 6.90 -6.61 -13.45
CA PHE A 86 7.53 -5.59 -14.27
C PHE A 86 7.96 -6.23 -15.58
N VAL A 87 7.35 -5.82 -16.70
CA VAL A 87 7.55 -6.48 -18.00
C VAL A 87 8.53 -5.70 -18.88
N ALA A 88 9.41 -6.43 -19.59
CA ALA A 88 10.32 -5.87 -20.57
C ALA A 88 9.86 -6.21 -22.00
N MET A 89 9.82 -5.20 -22.87
CA MET A 89 9.50 -5.35 -24.30
C MET A 89 10.75 -5.42 -25.18
N ASN A 90 11.94 -5.15 -24.63
CA ASN A 90 13.22 -5.25 -25.33
C ASN A 90 14.36 -5.58 -24.36
N HIS A 91 15.52 -5.96 -24.91
CA HIS A 91 16.64 -6.45 -24.11
C HIS A 91 17.20 -5.39 -23.15
N LYS A 92 17.26 -4.13 -23.56
CA LYS A 92 17.69 -3.03 -22.70
C LYS A 92 16.81 -2.88 -21.46
N GLN A 93 15.49 -3.04 -21.60
CA GLN A 93 14.58 -3.03 -20.46
C GLN A 93 14.79 -4.25 -19.56
N LEU A 94 15.12 -5.41 -20.12
CA LEU A 94 15.42 -6.61 -19.33
C LEU A 94 16.71 -6.42 -18.50
N GLU A 95 17.76 -5.85 -19.08
CA GLU A 95 18.99 -5.47 -18.36
C GLU A 95 18.68 -4.53 -17.19
N THR A 96 17.80 -3.54 -17.39
CA THR A 96 17.35 -2.65 -16.29
C THR A 96 16.62 -3.41 -15.18
N LEU A 97 15.84 -4.44 -15.51
CA LEU A 97 15.16 -5.27 -14.51
C LEU A 97 16.15 -6.15 -13.74
N GLU A 98 17.23 -6.62 -14.37
CA GLU A 98 18.32 -7.34 -13.69
C GLU A 98 19.04 -6.45 -12.67
N GLU A 99 19.35 -5.21 -13.05
CA GLU A 99 19.92 -4.20 -12.15
C GLU A 99 18.97 -3.90 -10.99
N GLN A 100 17.68 -3.69 -11.28
CA GLN A 100 16.66 -3.44 -10.27
C GLN A 100 16.52 -4.60 -9.29
N LYS A 101 16.57 -5.85 -9.78
CA LYS A 101 16.55 -7.05 -8.92
C LYS A 101 17.72 -7.02 -7.93
N ALA A 102 18.94 -6.80 -8.41
CA ALA A 102 20.13 -6.75 -7.56
C ALA A 102 20.05 -5.64 -6.51
N ASN A 103 19.53 -4.47 -6.88
CA ASN A 103 19.31 -3.36 -5.97
C ASN A 103 18.30 -3.69 -4.88
N TRP A 104 17.15 -4.25 -5.24
CA TRP A 104 16.11 -4.62 -4.26
C TRP A 104 16.55 -5.76 -3.32
N GLU A 105 17.31 -6.73 -3.83
CA GLU A 105 17.92 -7.79 -3.01
C GLU A 105 18.90 -7.21 -1.98
N ARG A 106 19.68 -6.17 -2.34
CA ARG A 106 20.57 -5.47 -1.40
C ARG A 106 19.83 -4.83 -0.22
N TYR A 107 18.56 -4.45 -0.40
CA TYR A 107 17.72 -3.92 0.67
C TYR A 107 16.80 -4.97 1.32
N GLY A 108 16.94 -6.25 0.96
CA GLY A 108 16.30 -7.37 1.64
C GLY A 108 15.10 -7.99 0.93
N ASN A 109 14.72 -7.52 -0.27
CA ASN A 109 13.70 -8.21 -1.06
C ASN A 109 14.29 -9.42 -1.77
N THR A 110 14.13 -10.60 -1.18
CA THR A 110 14.61 -11.87 -1.73
C THR A 110 13.52 -12.64 -2.49
N GLN A 111 12.34 -12.06 -2.65
CA GLN A 111 11.16 -12.69 -3.27
C GLN A 111 11.02 -12.31 -4.75
N LEU A 112 12.15 -12.21 -5.45
CA LEU A 112 12.24 -11.72 -6.82
C LEU A 112 12.67 -12.84 -7.78
N GLU A 113 11.91 -13.01 -8.86
CA GLU A 113 12.17 -13.99 -9.91
C GLU A 113 12.32 -13.28 -11.25
N LEU A 114 13.47 -13.41 -11.89
CA LEU A 114 13.67 -12.94 -13.25
C LEU A 114 13.15 -14.00 -14.22
N LEU A 115 12.24 -13.61 -15.10
CA LEU A 115 11.61 -14.45 -16.11
C LEU A 115 12.18 -14.10 -17.47
N ASP A 116 12.61 -15.11 -18.21
CA ASP A 116 12.95 -14.95 -19.63
C ASP A 116 11.68 -14.92 -20.52
N ARG A 117 11.90 -14.88 -21.84
CA ARG A 117 10.83 -14.86 -22.85
C ARG A 117 9.91 -16.09 -22.77
N GLU A 118 10.42 -17.26 -22.41
CA GLU A 118 9.62 -18.48 -22.34
C GLU A 118 8.84 -18.52 -21.02
N ALA A 119 9.51 -18.21 -19.91
CA ALA A 119 8.95 -18.26 -18.56
C ALA A 119 7.83 -17.23 -18.33
N ILE A 120 7.92 -16.02 -18.91
CA ILE A 120 6.88 -14.98 -18.75
C ILE A 120 5.51 -15.43 -19.28
N ARG A 121 5.45 -16.37 -20.24
CA ARG A 121 4.18 -16.87 -20.78
C ARG A 121 3.30 -17.57 -19.74
N ARG A 122 3.88 -18.02 -18.62
CA ARG A 122 3.13 -18.52 -17.46
C ARG A 122 2.26 -17.44 -16.83
N GLU A 123 2.74 -16.20 -16.83
CA GLU A 123 2.10 -15.06 -16.16
C GLU A 123 1.28 -14.20 -17.14
N VAL A 124 1.79 -14.02 -18.37
CA VAL A 124 1.15 -13.21 -19.41
C VAL A 124 1.27 -13.91 -20.77
N ASP A 125 0.14 -14.38 -21.30
CA ASP A 125 0.09 -15.06 -22.60
C ASP A 125 0.19 -14.06 -23.77
N SER A 126 1.40 -13.56 -24.03
CA SER A 126 1.70 -12.56 -25.06
C SER A 126 3.15 -12.66 -25.54
N ASP A 127 3.34 -12.73 -26.86
CA ASP A 127 4.68 -12.78 -27.49
C ASP A 127 5.40 -11.42 -27.52
N ARG A 128 4.76 -10.34 -27.05
CA ARG A 128 5.32 -8.98 -27.07
C ARG A 128 6.47 -8.76 -26.08
N TYR A 129 6.56 -9.59 -25.06
CA TYR A 129 7.52 -9.40 -23.98
C TYR A 129 8.76 -10.28 -24.20
N VAL A 130 9.92 -9.78 -23.79
CA VAL A 130 11.20 -10.49 -23.88
C VAL A 130 11.66 -11.07 -22.55
N GLY A 131 10.96 -10.71 -21.47
CA GLY A 131 11.22 -11.14 -20.10
C GLY A 131 10.48 -10.24 -19.10
N ALA A 132 10.58 -10.55 -17.81
CA ALA A 132 9.99 -9.78 -16.73
C ALA A 132 10.72 -9.99 -15.40
N LEU A 133 10.47 -9.11 -14.44
CA LEU A 133 10.79 -9.31 -13.04
C LEU A 133 9.48 -9.51 -12.28
N LEU A 134 9.30 -10.69 -11.71
CA LEU A 134 8.18 -11.05 -10.85
C LEU A 134 8.58 -10.80 -9.39
N ASP A 135 7.86 -9.91 -8.71
CA ASP A 135 7.94 -9.71 -7.27
C ASP A 135 6.81 -10.46 -6.58
N HIS A 136 7.14 -11.60 -5.98
CA HIS A 136 6.19 -12.45 -5.24
C HIS A 136 5.66 -11.76 -3.98
N SER A 137 6.39 -10.77 -3.45
CA SER A 137 5.97 -9.97 -2.31
C SER A 137 5.07 -8.78 -2.69
N GLY A 138 4.89 -8.54 -3.98
CA GLY A 138 3.92 -7.56 -4.50
C GLY A 138 2.49 -8.06 -4.43
N GLY A 139 1.59 -7.34 -5.07
CA GLY A 139 0.22 -7.81 -5.25
C GLY A 139 -0.71 -6.81 -5.90
N HIS A 140 -1.97 -7.21 -5.95
CA HIS A 140 -3.08 -6.38 -6.39
C HIS A 140 -4.28 -6.61 -5.47
N ILE A 141 -5.07 -5.57 -5.26
CA ILE A 141 -6.29 -5.59 -4.45
C ILE A 141 -7.40 -4.82 -5.16
N HIS A 142 -8.64 -5.03 -4.74
CA HIS A 142 -9.74 -4.11 -4.97
C HIS A 142 -9.67 -2.98 -3.92
N PRO A 143 -9.23 -1.76 -4.29
CA PRO A 143 -8.87 -0.74 -3.31
C PRO A 143 -10.07 -0.20 -2.52
N LEU A 144 -11.24 -0.05 -3.17
CA LEU A 144 -12.47 0.34 -2.47
C LEU A 144 -12.87 -0.70 -1.40
N ASN A 145 -12.83 -1.99 -1.73
CA ASN A 145 -13.17 -3.05 -0.78
C ASN A 145 -12.17 -3.12 0.38
N LEU A 146 -10.88 -2.87 0.13
CA LEU A 146 -9.90 -2.74 1.22
C LEU A 146 -10.28 -1.58 2.15
N ALA A 147 -10.57 -0.40 1.60
CA ALA A 147 -10.93 0.77 2.41
C ALA A 147 -12.21 0.55 3.23
N ILE A 148 -13.23 -0.08 2.64
CA ILE A 148 -14.47 -0.45 3.34
C ILE A 148 -14.17 -1.47 4.44
N GLY A 149 -13.41 -2.53 4.14
CA GLY A 149 -13.04 -3.55 5.11
C GLY A 149 -12.22 -3.00 6.28
N GLU A 150 -11.30 -2.05 6.04
CA GLU A 150 -10.60 -1.36 7.12
C GLU A 150 -11.55 -0.51 7.98
N ALA A 151 -12.56 0.13 7.38
CA ALA A 151 -13.57 0.87 8.15
C ALA A 151 -14.45 -0.05 9.00
N ASP A 152 -14.78 -1.24 8.52
CA ASP A 152 -15.50 -2.24 9.29
C ASP A 152 -14.63 -2.83 10.41
N ALA A 153 -13.34 -3.03 10.15
CA ALA A 153 -12.36 -3.41 11.18
C ALA A 153 -12.24 -2.35 12.29
N ILE A 154 -12.31 -1.05 11.95
CA ILE A 154 -12.33 0.03 12.96
C ILE A 154 -13.56 -0.14 13.87
N ARG A 155 -14.73 -0.38 13.28
CA ARG A 155 -15.98 -0.59 14.03
C ARG A 155 -15.93 -1.83 14.92
N LEU A 156 -15.34 -2.92 14.41
CA LEU A 156 -15.15 -4.16 15.15
C LEU A 156 -14.30 -3.95 16.41
N ASN A 157 -13.30 -3.08 16.34
CA ASN A 157 -12.44 -2.70 17.47
C ASN A 157 -13.01 -1.56 18.34
N GLY A 158 -14.31 -1.26 18.24
CA GLY A 158 -14.99 -0.26 19.07
C GLY A 158 -14.85 1.19 18.60
N GLY A 159 -14.13 1.44 17.51
CA GLY A 159 -14.07 2.75 16.87
C GLY A 159 -15.40 3.13 16.21
N ARG A 160 -15.64 4.42 16.03
CA ARG A 160 -16.87 4.95 15.41
C ARG A 160 -16.53 5.64 14.09
N VAL A 161 -17.25 5.31 13.03
CA VAL A 161 -17.04 5.88 11.69
C VAL A 161 -18.32 6.53 11.20
N TYR A 162 -18.28 7.86 11.01
CA TYR A 162 -19.40 8.67 10.54
C TYR A 162 -19.11 9.17 9.13
N GLU A 163 -19.82 8.62 8.15
CA GLU A 163 -19.87 9.11 6.78
C GLU A 163 -20.78 10.34 6.67
N GLN A 164 -20.70 11.07 5.55
CA GLN A 164 -21.51 12.29 5.30
C GLN A 164 -21.40 13.31 6.44
N SER A 165 -20.20 13.43 7.01
CA SER A 165 -19.88 14.23 8.19
C SER A 165 -18.69 15.15 7.90
N PRO A 166 -18.80 16.06 6.91
CA PRO A 166 -17.70 16.97 6.60
C PRO A 166 -17.40 17.85 7.81
N VAL A 167 -16.12 17.88 8.20
CA VAL A 167 -15.63 18.80 9.23
C VAL A 167 -15.67 20.22 8.67
N THR A 168 -16.36 21.12 9.38
CA THR A 168 -16.52 22.53 8.98
C THR A 168 -15.71 23.48 9.85
N ARG A 169 -15.30 23.05 11.05
CA ARG A 169 -14.49 23.84 11.97
C ARG A 169 -13.68 22.95 12.90
N ILE A 170 -12.45 23.37 13.19
CA ILE A 170 -11.60 22.81 14.24
C ILE A 170 -11.29 23.94 15.23
N GLN A 171 -11.61 23.72 16.50
CA GLN A 171 -11.23 24.61 17.60
C GLN A 171 -10.03 24.00 18.31
N HIS A 172 -8.89 24.71 18.30
CA HIS A 172 -7.64 24.26 18.88
C HIS A 172 -7.60 24.49 20.41
N SER A 173 -8.59 23.97 21.13
CA SER A 173 -8.61 23.87 22.60
C SER A 173 -7.87 22.62 23.09
N SER A 174 -7.86 22.37 24.40
CA SER A 174 -7.33 21.13 24.99
C SER A 174 -8.43 20.46 25.84
N PRO A 175 -9.07 19.38 25.36
CA PRO A 175 -8.89 18.75 24.03
C PRO A 175 -9.42 19.64 22.90
N ALA A 176 -8.96 19.40 21.67
CA ALA A 176 -9.48 20.09 20.48
C ALA A 176 -10.95 19.67 20.25
N VAL A 177 -11.77 20.59 19.74
CA VAL A 177 -13.17 20.31 19.39
C VAL A 177 -13.33 20.38 17.88
N VAL A 178 -13.85 19.31 17.28
CA VAL A 178 -14.07 19.19 15.84
C VAL A 178 -15.56 19.22 15.55
N SER A 179 -16.01 20.18 14.74
CA SER A 179 -17.43 20.38 14.45
C SER A 179 -17.79 19.98 13.01
N THR A 180 -18.99 19.42 12.86
CA THR A 180 -19.69 19.15 11.60
C THR A 180 -21.00 19.93 11.58
N ALA A 181 -21.77 19.86 10.50
CA ALA A 181 -23.09 20.50 10.43
C ALA A 181 -24.11 19.98 11.47
N ARG A 182 -23.93 18.76 11.99
CA ARG A 182 -24.92 18.06 12.83
C ARG A 182 -24.41 17.68 14.22
N GLY A 183 -23.18 18.04 14.57
CA GLY A 183 -22.61 17.68 15.87
C GLY A 183 -21.12 17.99 15.98
N GLN A 184 -20.53 17.62 17.11
CA GLN A 184 -19.12 17.82 17.41
C GLN A 184 -18.54 16.61 18.16
N VAL A 185 -17.23 16.45 18.05
CA VAL A 185 -16.40 15.50 18.80
C VAL A 185 -15.28 16.24 19.50
#